data_AF-A0A925UGI6-F1
#
_entry.id   AF-A0A925UGI6-F1
#
_cell.length_a   1.000
_cell.length_b   1.000
_cell.length_c   1.000
_cell.angle_alpha   90.00
_cell.angle_beta   90.00
_cell.angle_gamma   90.00
#
_symmetry.space_group_name_H-M   'P 1'
#
loop_
_entity.id
_entity.type
_entity.pdbx_description
1 polymer ?
#
loop_
_entity_poly.entity_id
_entity_poly.type
_entity_poly.pdbx_seq_one_letter_code
_entity_poly.pdbx_strand_id
1 'polypeptide(L)'
;MSMKKTDLTKHLAKKLDGRMKAAGVPDRFAQGAVDAADKREQRRLDSAAGLVPFACKLPAELVKRLHDKAANDAGSVNALVAQALEKALG
;
A
#
# COMPACT_ATOMS: atom_id res chain seq x y z
N MET A 1 26.98 -0.43 5.58
CA MET A 1 27.43 -0.95 6.89
C MET A 1 26.40 -1.96 7.38
N SER A 2 26.74 -3.25 7.40
CA SER A 2 25.87 -4.31 7.93
C SER A 2 25.63 -4.11 9.43
N MET A 3 24.39 -4.22 9.89
CA MET A 3 24.06 -4.05 11.31
C MET A 3 24.71 -5.14 12.16
N LYS A 4 25.26 -4.76 13.31
CA LYS A 4 25.83 -5.72 14.26
C LYS A 4 24.72 -6.57 14.86
N LYS A 5 25.02 -7.82 15.23
CA LYS A 5 24.04 -8.75 15.81
C LYS A 5 23.33 -8.19 17.05
N THR A 6 24.03 -7.36 17.82
CA THR A 6 23.49 -6.64 19.00
C THR A 6 22.46 -5.57 18.63
N ASP A 7 22.60 -4.95 17.46
CA ASP A 7 21.67 -3.92 17.02
C ASP A 7 20.37 -4.57 16.54
N LEU A 8 20.47 -5.75 15.90
CA LEU A 8 19.31 -6.55 15.52
C LEU A 8 18.49 -7.00 16.74
N THR A 9 19.14 -7.46 17.81
CA THR A 9 18.43 -7.88 19.03
C THR A 9 17.76 -6.70 19.73
N LYS A 10 18.41 -5.53 19.79
CA LYS A 10 17.79 -4.29 20.30
C LYS A 10 16.57 -3.87 19.47
N HIS A 11 16.65 -3.98 18.15
CA HIS A 11 15.52 -3.69 17.26
C HIS A 11 14.35 -4.66 17.47
N LEU A 12 14.63 -5.95 17.68
CA LEU A 12 13.61 -6.96 17.98
C LEU A 12 12.93 -6.70 19.33
N ALA A 13 13.70 -6.40 20.37
CA ALA A 13 13.16 -6.02 21.68
C ALA A 13 12.24 -4.79 21.57
N LYS A 14 12.70 -3.74 20.86
CA LYS A 14 11.90 -2.53 20.63
C LYS A 14 10.59 -2.79 19.87
N LYS A 15 10.60 -3.73 18.92
CA LYS A 15 9.37 -4.15 18.21
C LYS A 15 8.41 -4.90 19.13
N LEU A 16 8.94 -5.77 19.99
CA LEU A 16 8.13 -6.56 20.93
C LEU A 16 7.47 -5.65 21.98
N ASP A 17 8.22 -4.69 22.54
CA ASP A 17 7.69 -3.67 23.45
C ASP A 17 6.58 -2.83 22.79
N GLY A 18 6.76 -2.46 21.52
CA GLY A 18 5.73 -1.73 20.77
C GLY A 18 4.43 -2.52 20.62
N ARG A 19 4.52 -3.83 20.36
CA ARG A 19 3.34 -4.72 20.26
C ARG A 19 2.64 -4.91 21.59
N MET A 20 3.40 -5.09 22.68
CA MET A 20 2.83 -5.21 24.03
C MET A 20 2.10 -3.93 24.46
N LYS A 21 2.63 -2.75 24.12
CA LYS A 21 1.96 -1.47 24.37
C LYS A 21 0.70 -1.27 23.52
N ALA A 22 0.69 -1.78 22.30
CA ALA A 22 -0.48 -1.72 21.41
C ALA A 22 -1.64 -2.63 21.86
N ALA A 23 -1.35 -3.74 22.55
CA ALA A 23 -2.36 -4.69 23.05
C ALA A 23 -3.34 -4.08 24.08
N GLY A 24 -3.02 -2.91 24.65
CA GLY A 24 -3.89 -2.19 25.59
C GLY A 24 -4.79 -1.11 24.94
N VAL A 25 -4.72 -0.91 23.63
CA VAL A 25 -5.54 0.11 22.93
C VAL A 25 -6.93 -0.48 22.68
N PRO A 26 -8.01 0.11 23.24
CA PRO A 26 -9.37 -0.38 23.03
C PRO A 26 -9.72 -0.43 21.53
N ASP A 27 -10.43 -1.49 21.09
CA ASP A 27 -10.82 -1.73 19.69
C ASP A 27 -11.45 -0.51 18.99
N ARG A 28 -12.16 0.33 19.75
CA ARG A 28 -12.70 1.61 19.29
C ARG A 28 -11.68 2.61 18.71
N PHE A 29 -10.40 2.47 19.02
CA PHE A 29 -9.30 3.26 18.42
C PHE A 29 -8.50 2.48 17.36
N ALA A 30 -8.76 1.17 17.21
CA ALA A 30 -8.05 0.27 16.31
C ALA A 30 -8.94 -0.36 15.23
N GLN A 31 -10.23 0.02 15.15
CA GLN A 31 -11.13 -0.36 14.07
C GLN A 31 -10.53 0.07 12.72
N GLY A 32 -10.08 -0.92 11.94
CA GLY A 32 -9.40 -0.75 10.65
C GLY A 32 -7.87 -0.87 10.68
N ALA A 33 -7.23 -0.99 11.85
CA ALA A 33 -5.78 -1.19 11.96
C ALA A 33 -5.37 -2.66 11.70
N VAL A 34 -6.29 -3.61 11.87
CA VAL A 34 -6.06 -5.05 11.61
C VAL A 34 -6.22 -5.39 10.13
N ASP A 35 -7.11 -4.67 9.41
CA ASP A 35 -7.36 -4.85 7.96
C ASP A 35 -6.48 -3.96 7.06
N ALA A 36 -5.76 -3.00 7.67
CA ALA A 36 -4.72 -2.26 6.97
C ALA A 36 -3.49 -3.16 6.83
N ALA A 37 -3.52 -4.08 5.85
CA ALA A 37 -2.32 -4.74 5.33
C ALA A 37 -1.17 -3.73 5.33
N ASP A 38 -0.09 -4.07 6.03
CA ASP A 38 0.97 -3.14 6.39
C ASP A 38 1.34 -2.31 5.15
N LYS A 39 0.96 -1.02 5.12
CA LYS A 39 1.08 -0.17 3.92
C LYS A 39 2.51 -0.14 3.40
N ARG A 40 3.48 -0.46 4.26
CA ARG A 40 4.90 -0.64 3.93
C ARG A 40 5.15 -1.90 3.13
N GLU A 41 4.51 -3.00 3.49
CA GLU A 41 4.63 -4.28 2.79
C GLU A 41 3.97 -4.19 1.42
N GLN A 42 2.80 -3.56 1.31
CA GLN A 42 2.18 -3.27 0.00
C GLN A 42 3.12 -2.46 -0.90
N ARG A 43 3.67 -1.34 -0.39
CA ARG A 43 4.67 -0.55 -1.14
C ARG A 43 5.91 -1.35 -1.52
N ARG A 44 6.32 -2.32 -0.69
CA ARG A 44 7.48 -3.17 -0.98
C ARG A 44 7.18 -4.13 -2.12
N LEU A 45 6.00 -4.72 -2.13
CA LEU A 45 5.51 -5.56 -3.22
C LEU A 45 5.37 -4.75 -4.52
N ASP A 46 4.79 -3.56 -4.43
CA ASP A 46 4.65 -2.65 -5.58
C ASP A 46 6.02 -2.25 -6.14
N SER A 47 6.98 -1.90 -5.27
CA SER A 47 8.35 -1.59 -5.68
C SER A 47 9.05 -2.78 -6.32
N ALA A 48 8.84 -3.99 -5.80
CA ALA A 48 9.38 -5.22 -6.39
C ALA A 48 8.76 -5.52 -7.77
N ALA A 49 7.49 -5.14 -7.98
CA ALA A 49 6.80 -5.19 -9.26
C ALA A 49 7.17 -4.03 -10.21
N GLY A 50 8.07 -3.12 -9.82
CA GLY A 50 8.45 -1.95 -10.61
C GLY A 50 7.39 -0.85 -10.71
N LEU A 51 6.33 -0.93 -9.89
CA LEU A 51 5.26 0.07 -9.85
C LEU A 51 5.78 1.35 -9.18
N VAL A 52 5.62 2.47 -9.88
CA VAL A 52 5.96 3.80 -9.39
C VAL A 52 4.68 4.56 -9.06
N PRO A 53 4.55 5.16 -7.86
CA PRO A 53 3.40 5.99 -7.53
C PRO A 53 3.42 7.26 -8.39
N PHE A 54 2.43 7.39 -9.27
CA PHE A 54 2.27 8.54 -10.17
C PHE A 54 0.98 9.30 -9.83
N ALA A 55 1.11 10.45 -9.16
CA ALA A 55 -0.02 11.24 -8.72
C ALA A 55 -0.38 12.32 -9.76
N CYS A 56 -1.48 12.10 -10.49
CA CYS A 56 -2.08 13.11 -11.36
C CYS A 56 -3.46 13.51 -10.85
N LYS A 57 -3.77 14.81 -10.93
CA LYS A 57 -5.12 15.31 -10.68
C LYS A 57 -5.97 15.08 -11.93
N LEU A 58 -7.08 14.37 -11.77
CA LEU A 58 -8.04 14.09 -12.83
C LEU A 58 -9.40 14.71 -12.47
N PRO A 59 -10.23 15.09 -13.46
CA PRO A 59 -11.60 15.51 -13.21
C PRO A 59 -12.40 14.40 -12.51
N ALA A 60 -13.27 14.77 -11.56
CA ALA A 60 -14.04 13.80 -10.77
C ALA A 60 -14.88 12.85 -11.64
N GLU A 61 -15.49 13.36 -12.71
CA GLU A 61 -16.28 12.55 -13.65
C GLU A 61 -15.44 11.52 -14.41
N LEU A 62 -14.17 11.84 -14.70
CA LEU A 62 -13.26 10.88 -15.33
C LEU A 62 -12.87 9.76 -14.37
N VAL A 63 -12.62 10.09 -13.10
CA VAL A 63 -12.31 9.11 -12.05
C VAL A 63 -13.48 8.14 -11.85
N LYS A 64 -14.73 8.64 -11.82
CA LYS A 64 -15.93 7.78 -11.75
C LYS A 64 -15.98 6.79 -12.92
N ARG A 65 -15.81 7.28 -14.16
CA ARG A 65 -15.80 6.42 -15.36
C ARG A 65 -14.69 5.37 -15.33
N LEU A 66 -13.51 5.70 -14.78
CA LEU A 66 -12.42 4.73 -14.61
C LEU A 66 -12.79 3.64 -13.60
N HIS A 67 -13.44 4.00 -12.50
CA HIS A 67 -13.93 3.02 -11.52
C HIS A 67 -15.04 2.14 -12.10
N ASP A 68 -16.01 2.72 -12.80
CA ASP A 68 -17.11 1.96 -13.41
C ASP A 68 -16.59 0.96 -14.44
N LYS A 69 -15.59 1.34 -15.24
CA LYS A 69 -14.95 0.42 -16.19
C LYS A 69 -14.13 -0.65 -15.48
N ALA A 70 -13.34 -0.27 -14.47
CA ALA A 70 -12.55 -1.23 -13.70
C ALA A 70 -13.43 -2.21 -12.88
N ALA A 71 -14.68 -1.85 -12.57
CA ALA A 71 -15.62 -2.77 -11.93
C ALA A 71 -16.12 -3.88 -12.89
N ASN A 72 -16.08 -3.62 -14.20
CA ASN A 72 -16.54 -4.57 -15.23
C ASN A 72 -15.40 -5.43 -15.79
N ASP A 73 -14.14 -5.05 -15.55
CA ASP A 73 -12.96 -5.79 -15.98
C ASP A 73 -12.30 -6.46 -14.77
N ALA A 74 -11.88 -7.72 -14.90
CA ALA A 74 -11.22 -8.48 -13.80
C ALA A 74 -9.82 -7.94 -13.40
N GLY A 75 -9.46 -6.73 -13.84
CA GLY A 75 -8.17 -6.09 -13.61
C GLY A 75 -8.23 -4.97 -12.57
N SER A 76 -7.10 -4.67 -11.96
CA SER A 76 -6.97 -3.48 -11.10
C SER A 76 -7.18 -2.18 -11.91
N VAL A 77 -7.64 -1.11 -11.24
CA VAL A 77 -7.72 0.24 -11.84
C VAL A 77 -6.37 0.66 -12.44
N ASN A 78 -5.26 0.29 -11.79
CA ASN A 78 -3.90 0.57 -12.28
C ASN A 78 -3.62 -0.11 -13.62
N ALA A 79 -4.09 -1.35 -13.83
CA ALA A 79 -3.92 -2.06 -15.09
C ALA A 79 -4.71 -1.42 -16.23
N LEU A 80 -5.96 -0.97 -15.95
CA LEU A 80 -6.77 -0.24 -16.92
C LEU A 80 -6.10 1.08 -17.32
N VAL A 81 -5.60 1.84 -16.34
CA VAL A 81 -4.90 3.11 -16.60
C VAL A 81 -3.63 2.87 -17.40
N ALA A 82 -2.84 1.84 -17.08
CA ALA A 82 -1.64 1.49 -17.84
C ALA A 82 -1.97 1.19 -19.31
N GLN A 83 -2.99 0.35 -19.57
CA GLN A 83 -3.42 0.02 -20.92
C GLN A 83 -3.92 1.26 -21.69
N ALA A 84 -4.65 2.16 -21.03
CA ALA A 84 -5.12 3.40 -21.64
C ALA A 84 -3.95 4.34 -22.00
N LEU A 85 -2.93 4.43 -21.13
CA LEU A 85 -1.74 5.23 -21.37
C LEU A 85 -0.87 4.65 -22.49
N GLU A 86 -0.67 3.34 -22.52
CA GLU A 86 0.06 2.66 -23.61
C GLU A 86 -0.62 2.89 -24.97
N LYS A 87 -1.96 2.82 -25.03
CA LYS A 87 -2.71 3.13 -26.26
C LYS A 87 -2.63 4.59 -26.69
N ALA A 88 -2.41 5.52 -25.76
CA ALA A 88 -2.35 6.95 -26.07
C ALA A 88 -0.92 7.43 -26.38
N LEU A 89 0.09 6.76 -25.83
CA LEU A 89 1.51 7.05 -26.06
C LEU A 89 2.12 6.22 -27.21
N GLY A 90 1.41 5.18 -27.67
CA GLY A 90 1.75 4.35 -28.83
C GLY A 90 1.39 5.01 -30.14
#